data_AF-A0A2A5FN38-F1
#
_entry.id   AF-A0A2A5FN38-F1
#
_cell.length_a   1.000
_cell.length_b   1.000
_cell.length_c   1.000
_cell.angle_alpha   90.00
_cell.angle_beta   90.00
_cell.angle_gamma   90.00
#
_symmetry.space_group_name_H-M   'P 1'
#
loop_
_entity.id
_entity.type
_entity.pdbx_description
1 polymer ?
#
loop_
_entity_poly.entity_id
_entity_poly.type
_entity_poly.pdbx_seq_one_letter_code
_entity_poly.pdbx_strand_id
1 'polypeptide(L)'
;MANQIILSIILSAIAGLVGYYLGSYFRKKSGLTETLIKDIDSESAVLKERIMSVRNHTMRLTELAILKKRVDEFDGDSAVIDKSINRLEEILNTLELAIKSDNEKWADLLLTRFSKHLRQLLHEGASSRIEIDETCDHLESSLSLLSAMNQNTWAYEINTDRLNGFDKGRTIKSMSITPWVLETLWDCTKTSTISKTVNLEIISDTYEVLFLLKVNGKTYERKEEI
;
A
#
# COMPACT_ATOMS: atom_id res chain seq x y z
N MET A 1 12.38 19.21 -103.58
CA MET A 1 11.89 19.92 -102.37
C MET A 1 10.80 19.18 -101.59
N ALA A 2 10.05 18.21 -102.15
CA ALA A 2 8.97 17.50 -101.43
C ALA A 2 9.44 16.47 -100.38
N ASN A 3 10.60 15.82 -100.57
CA ASN A 3 11.08 14.76 -99.65
C ASN A 3 11.55 15.25 -98.28
N GLN A 4 11.97 16.52 -98.14
CA GLN A 4 12.41 17.04 -96.83
C GLN A 4 11.23 17.40 -95.90
N ILE A 5 10.09 17.78 -96.46
CA ILE A 5 8.90 18.15 -95.69
C ILE A 5 8.27 16.90 -95.05
N ILE A 6 8.17 15.80 -95.81
CA ILE A 6 7.60 14.53 -95.33
C ILE A 6 8.42 13.95 -94.17
N LEU A 7 9.76 14.03 -94.26
CA LEU A 7 10.66 13.54 -93.20
C LEU A 7 10.52 14.33 -91.89
N SER A 8 10.30 15.65 -91.97
CA SER A 8 10.09 16.50 -90.79
C SER A 8 8.76 16.21 -90.05
N ILE A 9 7.71 15.90 -90.81
CA ILE A 9 6.38 15.56 -90.26
C ILE A 9 6.45 14.23 -89.52
N ILE A 10 7.12 13.23 -90.12
CA ILE A 10 7.30 11.90 -89.51
C ILE A 10 8.13 12.00 -88.23
N LEU A 11 9.21 12.79 -88.20
CA LEU A 11 9.98 12.99 -86.97
C LEU A 11 9.17 13.67 -85.86
N SER A 12 8.34 14.66 -86.18
CA SER A 12 7.51 15.33 -85.17
C SER A 12 6.43 14.40 -84.59
N ALA A 13 5.86 13.51 -85.43
CA ALA A 13 4.86 12.54 -84.99
C ALA A 13 5.48 11.47 -84.06
N ILE A 14 6.70 11.01 -84.37
CA ILE A 14 7.43 10.06 -83.52
C ILE A 14 7.84 10.74 -82.20
N ALA A 15 8.33 11.98 -82.25
CA ALA A 15 8.66 12.74 -81.04
C ALA A 15 7.43 12.99 -80.15
N GLY A 16 6.27 13.28 -80.75
CA GLY A 16 4.99 13.43 -80.04
C GLY A 16 4.53 12.13 -79.38
N LEU A 17 4.64 11.00 -80.07
CA LEU A 17 4.29 9.68 -79.53
C LEU A 17 5.21 9.26 -78.38
N VAL A 18 6.52 9.48 -78.53
CA VAL A 18 7.52 9.16 -77.50
C VAL A 18 7.34 10.08 -76.28
N GLY A 19 7.07 11.37 -76.49
CA GLY A 19 6.77 12.32 -75.42
C GLY A 19 5.50 11.95 -74.65
N TYR A 20 4.45 11.50 -75.34
CA TYR A 20 3.20 11.06 -74.71
C TYR A 20 3.38 9.76 -73.91
N TYR A 21 4.14 8.80 -74.44
CA TYR A 21 4.45 7.55 -73.74
C TYR A 21 5.33 7.77 -72.50
N LEU A 22 6.35 8.63 -72.60
CA LEU A 22 7.19 8.97 -71.45
C LEU A 22 6.41 9.77 -70.40
N GLY A 23 5.60 10.74 -70.83
CA GLY A 23 4.78 11.55 -69.92
C GLY A 23 3.74 10.72 -69.15
N SER A 24 3.08 9.77 -69.81
CA SER A 24 2.13 8.86 -69.15
C SER A 24 2.81 7.86 -68.21
N TYR A 25 3.99 7.36 -68.58
CA TYR A 25 4.78 6.47 -67.72
C TYR A 25 5.28 7.19 -66.45
N PHE A 26 5.80 8.42 -66.58
CA PHE A 26 6.24 9.21 -65.44
C PHE A 26 5.07 9.60 -64.52
N ARG A 27 3.91 9.99 -65.08
CA ARG A 27 2.72 10.34 -64.28
C ARG A 27 2.18 9.15 -63.48
N LYS A 28 2.23 7.94 -64.04
CA LYS A 28 1.82 6.71 -63.35
C LYS A 28 2.80 6.33 -62.24
N LYS A 29 4.10 6.50 -62.47
CA LYS A 29 5.15 6.22 -61.48
C LYS A 29 5.17 7.22 -60.32
N SER A 30 4.95 8.51 -60.60
CA SER A 30 4.84 9.55 -59.57
C SER A 30 3.57 9.38 -58.72
N GLY A 31 2.44 9.02 -59.35
CA GLY A 31 1.21 8.69 -58.61
C GLY A 31 1.38 7.48 -57.68
N LEU A 32 2.12 6.45 -58.11
CA LEU A 32 2.40 5.26 -57.29
C LEU A 32 3.32 5.54 -56.09
N THR A 33 4.30 6.43 -56.26
CA THR A 33 5.23 6.80 -55.18
C THR A 33 4.57 7.70 -54.14
N GLU A 34 3.71 8.62 -54.58
CA GLU A 34 2.94 9.49 -53.68
C GLU A 34 1.90 8.70 -52.86
N THR A 35 1.26 7.68 -53.46
CA THR A 35 0.38 6.75 -52.72
C THR A 35 1.17 5.90 -51.71
N LEU A 36 2.33 5.38 -52.08
CA LEU A 36 3.16 4.58 -51.17
C LEU A 36 3.69 5.40 -49.99
N ILE A 37 4.07 6.66 -50.21
CA ILE A 37 4.52 7.56 -49.13
C ILE A 37 3.35 7.93 -48.20
N LYS A 38 2.16 8.19 -48.75
CA LYS A 38 0.94 8.41 -47.94
C LYS A 38 0.55 7.20 -47.11
N ASP A 39 0.64 6.00 -47.69
CA ASP A 39 0.32 4.77 -46.98
C ASP A 39 1.30 4.53 -45.83
N ILE A 40 2.61 4.72 -46.04
CA ILE A 40 3.65 4.60 -44.99
C ILE A 40 3.46 5.65 -43.88
N ASP A 41 3.17 6.90 -44.23
CA ASP A 41 2.97 7.96 -43.24
C ASP A 41 1.67 7.74 -42.43
N SER A 42 0.62 7.23 -43.09
CA SER A 42 -0.64 6.84 -42.45
C SER A 42 -0.46 5.64 -41.52
N GLU A 43 0.28 4.60 -41.92
CA GLU A 43 0.60 3.45 -41.07
C GLU A 43 1.45 3.88 -39.87
N SER A 44 2.38 4.82 -40.04
CA SER A 44 3.18 5.36 -38.94
C SER A 44 2.35 6.18 -37.95
N ALA A 45 1.35 6.93 -38.45
CA ALA A 45 0.40 7.68 -37.63
C ALA A 45 -0.53 6.75 -36.85
N VAL A 46 -1.05 5.71 -37.50
CA VAL A 46 -1.87 4.66 -36.87
C VAL A 46 -1.07 3.87 -35.84
N LEU A 47 0.21 3.58 -36.09
CA LEU A 47 1.09 2.96 -35.10
C LEU A 47 1.33 3.87 -33.90
N LYS A 48 1.59 5.17 -34.11
CA LYS A 48 1.77 6.15 -33.03
C LYS A 48 0.51 6.28 -32.18
N GLU A 49 -0.66 6.32 -32.80
CA GLU A 49 -1.96 6.37 -32.11
C GLU A 49 -2.21 5.09 -31.30
N ARG A 50 -1.92 3.92 -31.86
CA ARG A 50 -1.98 2.64 -31.14
C ARG A 50 -0.99 2.57 -29.98
N ILE A 51 0.25 3.04 -30.15
CA ILE A 51 1.25 3.08 -29.08
C ILE A 51 0.82 4.05 -27.97
N MET A 52 0.27 5.21 -28.31
CA MET A 52 -0.30 6.13 -27.33
C MET A 52 -1.50 5.51 -26.59
N SER A 53 -2.38 4.82 -27.31
CA SER A 53 -3.51 4.11 -26.72
C SER A 53 -3.04 3.01 -25.76
N VAL A 54 -2.10 2.16 -26.18
CA VAL A 54 -1.51 1.12 -25.32
C VAL A 54 -0.83 1.75 -24.10
N ARG A 55 -0.05 2.82 -24.26
CA ARG A 55 0.58 3.53 -23.14
C ARG A 55 -0.46 4.09 -22.16
N ASN A 56 -1.54 4.67 -22.67
CA ASN A 56 -2.64 5.17 -21.85
C ASN A 56 -3.34 4.03 -21.09
N HIS A 57 -3.54 2.88 -21.74
CA HIS A 57 -4.05 1.69 -21.08
C HIS A 57 -3.09 1.13 -20.03
N THR A 58 -1.78 1.10 -20.30
CA THR A 58 -0.77 0.70 -19.32
C THR A 58 -0.76 1.65 -18.11
N MET A 59 -0.84 2.96 -18.34
CA MET A 59 -0.92 3.96 -17.28
C MET A 59 -2.18 3.77 -16.42
N ARG A 60 -3.34 3.56 -17.03
CA ARG A 60 -4.58 3.23 -16.32
C ARG A 60 -4.48 1.92 -15.54
N LEU A 61 -3.84 0.89 -16.09
CA LEU A 61 -3.61 -0.37 -15.39
C LEU A 61 -2.69 -0.17 -14.18
N THR A 62 -1.65 0.66 -14.28
CA THR A 62 -0.80 0.99 -13.13
C THR A 62 -1.55 1.77 -12.06
N GLU A 63 -2.40 2.73 -12.45
CA GLU A 63 -3.26 3.46 -11.52
C GLU A 63 -4.26 2.54 -10.82
N LEU A 64 -4.89 1.63 -11.56
CA LEU A 64 -5.79 0.61 -11.01
C LEU A 64 -5.06 -0.36 -10.08
N ALA A 65 -3.81 -0.73 -10.38
CA ALA A 65 -3.01 -1.58 -9.50
C ALA A 65 -2.67 -0.86 -8.19
N ILE A 66 -2.31 0.42 -8.24
CA ILE A 66 -2.07 1.26 -7.06
C ILE A 66 -3.37 1.43 -6.24
N LEU A 67 -4.50 1.62 -6.92
CA LEU A 67 -5.80 1.77 -6.26
C LEU A 67 -6.22 0.47 -5.58
N LYS A 68 -6.08 -0.67 -6.27
CA LYS A 68 -6.33 -1.99 -5.71
C LYS A 68 -5.47 -2.24 -4.47
N LYS A 69 -4.16 -1.94 -4.55
CA LYS A 69 -3.26 -2.07 -3.39
C LYS A 69 -3.77 -1.28 -2.17
N ARG A 70 -4.23 -0.04 -2.37
CA ARG A 70 -4.80 0.79 -1.30
C ARG A 70 -6.11 0.23 -0.75
N VAL A 71 -6.95 -0.37 -1.59
CA VAL A 71 -8.17 -1.06 -1.15
C VAL A 71 -7.81 -2.28 -0.32
N ASP A 72 -6.87 -3.10 -0.78
CA ASP A 72 -6.40 -4.29 -0.04
C ASP A 72 -5.81 -3.89 1.34
N GLU A 73 -5.06 -2.78 1.41
CA GLU A 73 -4.56 -2.21 2.68
C GLU A 73 -5.70 -1.76 3.60
N PHE A 74 -6.70 -1.08 3.05
CA PHE A 74 -7.88 -0.64 3.79
C PHE A 74 -8.72 -1.80 4.34
N ASP A 75 -8.93 -2.85 3.53
CA ASP A 75 -9.64 -4.06 3.96
C ASP A 75 -8.89 -4.76 5.10
N GLY A 76 -7.55 -4.78 5.03
CA GLY A 76 -6.69 -5.27 6.10
C GLY A 76 -6.85 -4.47 7.40
N ASP A 77 -6.78 -3.14 7.31
CA ASP A 77 -6.93 -2.26 8.47
C ASP A 77 -8.36 -2.38 9.08
N SER A 78 -9.39 -2.52 8.24
CA SER A 78 -10.77 -2.77 8.68
C SER A 78 -10.90 -4.08 9.45
N ALA A 79 -10.28 -5.17 8.99
CA ALA A 79 -10.32 -6.45 9.68
C ALA A 79 -9.62 -6.40 11.06
N VAL A 80 -8.56 -5.59 11.19
CA VAL A 80 -7.89 -5.35 12.47
C VAL A 80 -8.78 -4.57 13.44
N ILE A 81 -9.52 -3.58 12.93
CA ILE A 81 -10.51 -2.83 13.70
C ILE A 81 -11.63 -3.75 14.18
N ASP A 82 -12.21 -4.57 13.31
CA ASP A 82 -13.29 -5.50 13.67
C ASP A 82 -12.85 -6.48 14.77
N LYS A 83 -11.64 -7.03 14.66
CA LYS A 83 -11.05 -7.85 15.74
C LYS A 83 -10.92 -7.06 17.04
N SER A 84 -10.49 -5.80 16.97
CA SER A 84 -10.35 -4.94 18.15
C SER A 84 -11.71 -4.65 18.79
N ILE A 85 -12.77 -4.43 18.00
CA ILE A 85 -14.14 -4.25 18.49
C ILE A 85 -14.62 -5.49 19.24
N ASN A 86 -14.48 -6.69 18.66
CA ASN A 86 -14.86 -7.94 19.33
C ASN A 86 -14.15 -8.11 20.68
N ARG A 87 -12.89 -7.66 20.78
CA ARG A 87 -12.12 -7.68 22.03
C ARG A 87 -12.63 -6.66 23.06
N LEU A 88 -13.03 -5.47 22.62
CA LEU A 88 -13.64 -4.47 23.50
C LEU A 88 -14.92 -5.02 24.14
N GLU A 89 -15.74 -5.79 23.41
CA GLU A 89 -16.91 -6.46 23.97
C GLU A 89 -16.54 -7.44 25.08
N GLU A 90 -15.50 -8.27 24.89
CA GLU A 90 -15.00 -9.17 25.94
C GLU A 90 -14.43 -8.42 27.16
N ILE A 91 -13.76 -7.28 26.94
CA ILE A 91 -13.26 -6.44 28.04
C ILE A 91 -14.43 -5.82 28.80
N LEU A 92 -15.46 -5.34 28.11
CA LEU A 92 -16.68 -4.82 28.74
C LEU A 92 -17.38 -5.90 29.58
N ASN A 93 -17.48 -7.12 29.07
CA ASN A 93 -18.02 -8.25 29.85
C ASN A 93 -17.19 -8.51 31.11
N THR A 94 -15.86 -8.43 31.03
CA THR A 94 -14.97 -8.56 32.18
C THR A 94 -15.16 -7.43 33.19
N LEU A 95 -15.35 -6.21 32.69
CA LEU A 95 -15.63 -5.04 33.51
C LEU A 95 -16.97 -5.16 34.23
N GLU A 96 -18.02 -5.65 33.56
CA GLU A 96 -19.31 -5.90 34.20
C GLU A 96 -19.19 -6.95 35.32
N LEU A 97 -18.40 -8.00 35.12
CA LEU A 97 -18.10 -8.99 36.15
C LEU A 97 -17.32 -8.36 37.31
N ALA A 98 -16.38 -7.46 37.03
CA ALA A 98 -15.64 -6.73 38.04
C ALA A 98 -16.54 -5.81 38.87
N ILE A 99 -17.48 -5.10 38.25
CA ILE A 99 -18.45 -4.23 38.94
C ILE A 99 -19.43 -5.05 39.79
N LYS A 100 -19.84 -6.23 39.31
CA LYS A 100 -20.68 -7.16 40.08
C LYS A 100 -19.92 -7.85 41.22
N SER A 101 -18.59 -7.87 41.15
CA SER A 101 -17.74 -8.38 42.22
C SER A 101 -17.57 -7.34 43.32
N ASP A 102 -17.37 -7.78 44.56
CA ASP A 102 -17.19 -6.89 45.73
C ASP A 102 -15.81 -6.19 45.75
N ASN A 103 -15.10 -6.17 44.62
CA ASN A 103 -13.76 -5.60 44.47
C ASN A 103 -13.81 -4.29 43.66
N GLU A 104 -14.30 -3.25 44.31
CA GLU A 104 -14.45 -1.90 43.73
C GLU A 104 -13.12 -1.34 43.19
N LYS A 105 -12.00 -1.61 43.88
CA LYS A 105 -10.66 -1.15 43.45
C LYS A 105 -10.23 -1.76 42.12
N TRP A 106 -10.55 -3.03 41.91
CA TRP A 106 -10.25 -3.70 40.65
C TRP A 106 -11.13 -3.17 39.52
N ALA A 107 -12.43 -2.96 39.78
CA ALA A 107 -13.35 -2.40 38.81
C ALA A 107 -12.96 -0.99 38.37
N ASP A 108 -12.59 -0.10 39.30
CA ASP A 108 -12.17 1.27 39.01
C ASP A 108 -10.85 1.32 38.21
N LEU A 109 -9.88 0.49 38.60
CA LEU A 109 -8.62 0.34 37.87
C LEU A 109 -8.85 -0.15 36.44
N LEU A 110 -9.70 -1.16 36.27
CA LEU A 110 -10.04 -1.73 34.98
C LEU A 110 -10.77 -0.73 34.09
N LEU A 111 -11.75 0.01 34.64
CA LEU A 111 -12.50 1.05 33.93
C LEU A 111 -11.58 2.17 33.45
N THR A 112 -10.68 2.64 34.30
CA THR A 112 -9.73 3.71 33.98
C THR A 112 -8.79 3.29 32.86
N ARG A 113 -8.22 2.08 32.95
CA ARG A 113 -7.31 1.53 31.92
C ARG A 113 -8.05 1.26 30.62
N PHE A 114 -9.27 0.72 30.68
CA PHE A 114 -10.11 0.50 29.51
C PHE A 114 -10.43 1.82 28.79
N SER A 115 -10.84 2.85 29.53
CA SER A 115 -11.14 4.16 28.97
C SER A 115 -9.93 4.81 28.31
N LYS A 116 -8.74 4.67 28.89
CA LYS A 116 -7.47 5.14 28.29
C LYS A 116 -7.18 4.39 26.98
N HIS A 117 -7.25 3.06 27.01
CA HIS A 117 -7.02 2.22 25.84
C HIS A 117 -8.00 2.52 24.70
N LEU A 118 -9.29 2.69 25.00
CA LEU A 118 -10.30 3.03 23.99
C LEU A 118 -9.99 4.35 23.28
N ARG A 119 -9.57 5.37 24.03
CA ARG A 119 -9.17 6.66 23.44
C ARG A 119 -7.97 6.52 22.52
N GLN A 120 -6.98 5.74 22.93
CA GLN A 120 -5.77 5.48 22.14
C GLN A 120 -6.07 4.68 20.88
N LEU A 121 -6.95 3.67 20.98
CA LEU A 121 -7.42 2.90 19.82
C LEU A 121 -8.15 3.79 18.81
N LEU A 122 -9.00 4.71 19.27
CA LEU A 122 -9.66 5.69 18.40
C LEU A 122 -8.65 6.65 17.76
N HIS A 123 -7.63 7.05 18.50
CA HIS A 123 -6.56 7.90 17.98
C HIS A 123 -5.72 7.19 16.90
N GLU A 124 -5.33 5.93 17.14
CA GLU A 124 -4.66 5.09 16.16
C GLU A 124 -5.55 4.85 14.93
N GLY A 125 -6.82 4.51 15.12
CA GLY A 125 -7.75 4.26 14.01
C GLY A 125 -8.04 5.49 13.14
N ALA A 126 -7.89 6.71 13.69
CA ALA A 126 -8.07 7.95 12.94
C ALA A 126 -6.81 8.40 12.19
N SER A 127 -5.64 7.87 12.54
CA SER A 127 -4.34 8.31 12.03
C SER A 127 -3.70 7.23 11.17
N SER A 128 -3.12 7.58 10.02
CA SER A 128 -2.42 6.59 9.16
C SER A 128 -1.03 6.25 9.69
N ARG A 129 -0.39 7.21 10.37
CA ARG A 129 0.94 7.12 10.95
C ARG A 129 0.92 7.69 12.36
N ILE A 130 1.70 7.10 13.25
CA ILE A 130 1.80 7.48 14.66
C ILE A 130 3.28 7.49 15.08
N GLU A 131 3.65 8.38 16.00
CA GLU A 131 5.03 8.42 16.50
C GLU A 131 5.37 7.15 17.28
N ILE A 132 6.64 6.76 17.27
CA ILE A 132 7.11 5.57 17.99
C ILE A 132 6.95 5.77 19.51
N ASP A 133 7.20 6.97 20.02
CA ASP A 133 7.00 7.30 21.43
C ASP A 133 5.52 7.15 21.84
N GLU A 134 4.61 7.70 21.03
CA GLU A 134 3.16 7.54 21.24
C GLU A 134 2.73 6.07 21.16
N THR A 135 3.30 5.30 20.23
CA THR A 135 3.06 3.85 20.14
C THR A 135 3.51 3.13 21.42
N CYS A 136 4.65 3.52 22.01
CA CYS A 136 5.11 2.94 23.27
C CYS A 136 4.11 3.22 24.41
N ASP A 137 3.58 4.44 24.49
CA ASP A 137 2.56 4.82 25.48
C ASP A 137 1.24 4.05 25.31
N HIS A 138 0.87 3.79 24.05
CA HIS A 138 -0.30 2.99 23.69
C HIS A 138 -0.12 1.52 24.05
N LEU A 139 1.07 0.98 23.80
CA LEU A 139 1.45 -0.38 24.18
C LEU A 139 1.47 -0.56 25.69
N GLU A 140 2.03 0.41 26.42
CA GLU A 140 2.03 0.39 27.88
C GLU A 140 0.60 0.31 28.43
N SER A 141 -0.28 1.16 27.90
CA SER A 141 -1.68 1.23 28.32
C SER A 141 -2.44 -0.06 27.98
N SER A 142 -2.15 -0.66 26.82
CA SER A 142 -2.73 -1.91 26.35
C SER A 142 -2.28 -3.11 27.21
N LEU A 143 -0.98 -3.21 27.50
CA LEU A 143 -0.43 -4.25 28.39
C LEU A 143 -0.95 -4.09 29.82
N SER A 144 -1.06 -2.84 30.30
CA SER A 144 -1.66 -2.53 31.59
C SER A 144 -3.12 -3.00 31.68
N LEU A 145 -3.89 -2.79 30.62
CA LEU A 145 -5.27 -3.25 30.53
C LEU A 145 -5.35 -4.79 30.58
N LEU A 146 -4.56 -5.48 29.75
CA LEU A 146 -4.55 -6.95 29.74
C LEU A 146 -4.11 -7.53 31.09
N SER A 147 -3.15 -6.90 31.77
CA SER A 147 -2.74 -7.29 33.12
C SER A 147 -3.88 -7.06 34.13
N ALA A 148 -4.58 -5.93 34.05
CA ALA A 148 -5.74 -5.64 34.90
C ALA A 148 -6.90 -6.63 34.70
N MET A 149 -7.17 -7.08 33.48
CA MET A 149 -8.20 -8.10 33.22
C MET A 149 -7.96 -9.37 34.03
N ASN A 150 -6.69 -9.74 34.23
CA ASN A 150 -6.29 -10.90 35.03
C ASN A 150 -5.92 -10.53 36.48
N GLN A 151 -6.51 -9.46 37.03
CA GLN A 151 -6.26 -8.99 38.40
C GLN A 151 -4.78 -8.73 38.72
N ASN A 152 -3.98 -8.36 37.71
CA ASN A 152 -2.53 -8.14 37.80
C ASN A 152 -1.72 -9.36 38.25
N THR A 153 -2.14 -10.57 37.87
CA THR A 153 -1.41 -11.83 38.09
C THR A 153 -0.03 -11.89 37.41
N TRP A 154 0.20 -11.05 36.41
CA TRP A 154 1.45 -10.94 35.67
C TRP A 154 1.82 -9.47 35.44
N ALA A 155 3.12 -9.20 35.32
CA ALA A 155 3.67 -7.87 35.07
C ALA A 155 4.22 -7.75 33.64
N TYR A 156 4.40 -6.53 33.17
CA TYR A 156 5.03 -6.26 31.88
C TYR A 156 6.20 -5.30 32.03
N GLU A 157 7.16 -5.42 31.13
CA GLU A 157 8.32 -4.54 31.04
C GLU A 157 8.52 -4.14 29.58
N ILE A 158 8.56 -2.84 29.30
CA ILE A 158 8.87 -2.29 27.98
C ILE A 158 10.28 -1.71 28.04
N ASN A 159 11.22 -2.36 27.36
CA ASN A 159 12.59 -1.89 27.26
C ASN A 159 12.78 -1.07 25.98
N THR A 160 13.13 0.20 26.16
CA THR A 160 13.43 1.17 25.08
C THR A 160 14.91 1.58 25.05
N ASP A 161 15.78 0.89 25.79
CA ASP A 161 17.21 1.25 25.92
C ASP A 161 17.96 1.19 24.58
N ARG A 162 17.45 0.39 23.64
CA ARG A 162 17.99 0.20 22.29
C ARG A 162 17.26 1.02 21.22
N LEU A 163 16.38 1.93 21.64
CA LEU A 163 15.70 2.88 20.78
C LEU A 163 16.50 4.19 20.76
N ASN A 164 17.02 4.57 19.61
CA ASN A 164 17.72 5.84 19.47
C ASN A 164 16.75 6.99 19.76
N GLY A 165 17.21 8.00 20.52
CA GLY A 165 16.38 9.16 20.86
C GLY A 165 15.85 9.94 19.64
N PHE A 166 16.57 9.90 18.51
CA PHE A 166 16.11 10.49 17.24
C PHE A 166 14.95 9.71 16.62
N ASP A 167 14.94 8.38 16.76
CA ASP A 167 13.94 7.52 16.14
C ASP A 167 12.61 7.54 16.90
N LYS A 168 12.61 8.01 18.16
CA LYS A 168 11.38 8.18 18.95
C LYS A 168 10.33 9.09 18.30
N GLY A 169 10.76 10.19 17.69
CA GLY A 169 9.89 11.14 17.00
C GLY A 169 9.60 10.77 15.54
N ARG A 170 10.10 9.63 15.06
CA ARG A 170 9.73 9.12 13.74
C ARG A 170 8.41 8.37 13.81
N THR A 171 7.77 8.23 12.65
CA THR A 171 6.42 7.68 12.56
C THR A 171 6.40 6.29 11.94
N ILE A 172 5.63 5.39 12.52
CA ILE A 172 5.35 4.05 11.98
C ILE A 172 3.90 3.95 11.52
N LYS A 173 3.56 2.87 10.80
CA LYS A 173 2.17 2.60 10.41
C LYS A 173 1.31 2.42 11.66
N SER A 174 0.24 3.21 11.75
CA SER A 174 -0.77 3.09 12.82
C SER A 174 -1.50 1.75 12.75
N MET A 175 -2.06 1.28 13.87
CA MET A 175 -2.81 0.02 13.95
C MET A 175 -2.02 -1.23 13.51
N SER A 176 -0.68 -1.14 13.49
CA SER A 176 0.20 -2.24 13.08
C SER A 176 0.69 -3.04 14.29
N ILE A 177 1.31 -2.35 15.26
CA ILE A 177 1.99 -2.98 16.41
C ILE A 177 1.06 -3.24 17.59
N THR A 178 0.28 -2.24 18.03
CA THR A 178 -0.62 -2.38 19.18
C THR A 178 -1.59 -3.55 19.01
N PRO A 179 -2.28 -3.71 17.88
CA PRO A 179 -3.20 -4.85 17.68
C PRO A 179 -2.50 -6.21 17.61
N TRP A 180 -1.25 -6.25 17.14
CA TRP A 180 -0.43 -7.47 17.09
C TRP A 180 0.01 -7.95 18.46
N VAL A 181 0.45 -7.03 19.33
CA VAL A 181 0.77 -7.39 20.72
C VAL A 181 -0.48 -7.91 21.42
N LEU A 182 -1.61 -7.23 21.24
CA LEU A 182 -2.89 -7.69 21.78
C LEU A 182 -3.28 -9.07 21.24
N GLU A 183 -3.13 -9.32 19.94
CA GLU A 183 -3.45 -10.62 19.32
C GLU A 183 -2.58 -11.75 19.84
N THR A 184 -1.28 -11.49 20.00
CA THR A 184 -0.34 -12.48 20.50
C THR A 184 -0.63 -12.85 21.96
N LEU A 185 -1.05 -11.87 22.76
CA LEU A 185 -1.30 -12.06 24.19
C LEU A 185 -2.72 -12.52 24.51
N TRP A 186 -3.69 -12.29 23.62
CA TRP A 186 -5.12 -12.43 23.90
C TRP A 186 -5.50 -13.76 24.55
N ASP A 187 -5.14 -14.87 23.89
CA ASP A 187 -5.49 -16.21 24.35
C ASP A 187 -4.76 -16.57 25.65
N CYS A 188 -3.51 -16.11 25.80
CA CYS A 188 -2.72 -16.30 27.01
C CYS A 188 -3.30 -15.53 28.20
N THR A 189 -3.80 -14.31 27.96
CA THR A 189 -4.49 -13.50 28.96
C THR A 189 -5.80 -14.20 29.37
N LYS A 190 -6.64 -14.58 28.41
CA LYS A 190 -7.94 -15.23 28.68
C LYS A 190 -7.83 -16.54 29.44
N THR A 191 -6.83 -17.35 29.11
CA THR A 191 -6.57 -18.64 29.79
C THR A 191 -5.78 -18.50 31.09
N SER A 192 -5.34 -17.28 31.44
CA SER A 192 -4.45 -17.01 32.58
C SER A 192 -3.19 -17.89 32.59
N THR A 193 -2.67 -18.21 31.40
CA THR A 193 -1.47 -19.07 31.23
C THR A 193 -0.17 -18.28 31.22
N ILE A 194 -0.22 -16.95 31.37
CA ILE A 194 0.96 -16.10 31.47
C ILE A 194 1.65 -16.37 32.80
N SER A 195 2.89 -16.85 32.73
CA SER A 195 3.63 -17.32 33.90
C SER A 195 3.87 -16.23 34.95
N LYS A 196 4.60 -15.14 34.58
CA LYS A 196 4.90 -14.02 35.49
C LYS A 196 5.17 -12.70 34.79
N THR A 197 5.94 -12.69 33.68
CA THR A 197 6.35 -11.45 33.02
C THR A 197 6.20 -11.52 31.50
N VAL A 198 5.82 -10.39 30.91
CA VAL A 198 5.82 -10.15 29.47
C VAL A 198 6.84 -9.04 29.19
N ASN A 199 7.87 -9.36 28.41
CA ASN A 199 8.93 -8.40 28.09
C ASN A 199 8.80 -7.98 26.63
N LEU A 200 8.72 -6.68 26.40
CA LEU A 200 8.71 -6.08 25.07
C LEU A 200 9.99 -5.26 24.89
N GLU A 201 10.87 -5.72 24.01
CA GLU A 201 12.10 -5.01 23.64
C GLU A 201 11.88 -4.29 22.30
N ILE A 202 12.21 -3.00 22.27
CA ILE A 202 12.10 -2.16 21.07
C ILE A 202 13.51 -1.77 20.63
N ILE A 203 13.86 -2.14 19.40
CA ILE A 203 15.19 -1.94 18.83
C ILE A 203 15.03 -1.15 17.54
N SER A 204 15.70 0.01 17.43
CA SER A 204 15.72 0.79 16.19
C SER A 204 17.00 0.53 15.39
N ASP A 205 16.84 0.33 14.10
CA ASP A 205 17.88 0.50 13.07
C ASP A 205 17.54 1.76 12.24
N THR A 206 18.47 2.17 11.39
CA THR A 206 18.48 3.39 10.58
C THR A 206 17.17 3.63 9.79
N TYR A 207 16.48 2.55 9.40
CA TYR A 207 15.26 2.57 8.57
C TYR A 207 14.12 1.68 9.09
N GLU A 208 14.34 0.90 10.15
CA GLU A 208 13.38 -0.08 10.65
C GLU A 208 13.33 -0.09 12.18
N VAL A 209 12.15 -0.28 12.77
CA VAL A 209 12.02 -0.66 14.19
C VAL A 209 11.63 -2.12 14.29
N LEU A 210 12.37 -2.86 15.12
CA LEU A 210 12.08 -4.23 15.51
C LEU A 210 11.45 -4.26 16.91
N PHE A 211 10.27 -4.89 16.99
CA PHE A 211 9.56 -5.17 18.23
C PHE A 211 9.71 -6.66 18.56
N LEU A 212 10.28 -6.95 19.73
CA LEU A 212 10.51 -8.30 20.24
C LEU A 212 9.65 -8.53 21.48
N LEU A 213 8.62 -9.36 21.34
CA LEU A 213 7.71 -9.73 22.42
C LEU A 213 8.08 -11.12 22.98
N LYS A 214 8.45 -11.18 24.26
CA LYS A 214 8.82 -12.42 24.95
C LYS A 214 7.74 -12.81 25.97
N VAL A 215 7.13 -13.98 25.77
CA VAL A 215 6.03 -14.50 26.60
C VAL A 215 6.25 -15.99 26.83
N ASN A 216 6.28 -16.42 28.10
CA ASN A 216 6.41 -17.85 28.45
C ASN A 216 7.59 -18.56 27.75
N GLY A 217 8.71 -17.87 27.57
CA GLY A 217 9.90 -18.39 26.89
C GLY A 217 9.81 -18.44 25.35
N LYS A 218 8.67 -18.04 24.76
CA LYS A 218 8.53 -17.84 23.31
C LYS A 218 8.85 -16.39 22.96
N THR A 219 9.49 -16.18 21.82
CA THR A 219 9.79 -14.85 21.27
C THR A 219 9.02 -14.67 19.98
N TYR A 220 8.35 -13.53 19.86
CA TYR A 220 7.63 -13.08 18.67
C TYR A 220 8.27 -11.81 18.18
N GLU A 221 8.45 -11.69 16.87
CA GLU A 221 9.10 -10.55 16.24
C GLU A 221 8.18 -9.87 15.23
N ARG A 222 8.22 -8.55 15.20
CA ARG A 222 7.59 -7.73 14.17
C ARG A 222 8.47 -6.55 13.80
N LYS A 223 8.56 -6.28 12.50
CA LYS A 223 9.35 -5.18 11.95
C LYS A 223 8.44 -4.17 11.29
N GLU A 224 8.75 -2.89 11.48
CA GLU A 224 8.05 -1.79 10.83
C GLU A 224 9.06 -0.81 10.22
N GLU A 225 8.76 -0.32 9.03
CA GLU A 225 9.53 0.73 8.36
C GLU A 225 9.20 2.10 8.98
N ILE A 226 10.22 2.93 9.17
CA ILE A 226 10.11 4.27 9.79
C ILE A 226 10.27 5.39 8.76
#